data_AF-A0AAV9PSA6-F1
#
_entry.id   AF-A0AAV9PSA6-F1
#
_cell.length_a   1.000
_cell.length_b   1.000
_cell.length_c   1.000
_cell.angle_alpha   90.00
_cell.angle_beta   90.00
_cell.angle_gamma   90.00
#
_symmetry.space_group_name_H-M   'P 1'
#
loop_
_entity.id
_entity.type
_entity.pdbx_description
1 polymer ?
#
loop_
_entity_poly.entity_id
_entity_poly.type
_entity_poly.pdbx_seq_one_letter_code
_entity_poly.pdbx_strand_id
1 'polypeptide(L)'
;MADVLGRASLPDTTPVLLTNGLVNGHRGEMETRTESDAMGEMQIPMDKLWGAQTLRHLESSKRNVRLHTRGSKTPVHPNDHVNLSGSSNDGFTTAMQIAAVLDFEDLLLPALESLTTQMRKKMVEFDAIVKIGRTHLQDAAPLSLGQEFSGFVAQLELGLERVQHALEGLRFLAMGGTAVGTGVNTFAGFSD
;
A
#
# COMPACT_ATOMS: atom_id res chain seq x y z
N MET A 1 -22.19 -26.21 -44.93
CA MET A 1 -22.65 -25.70 -43.62
C MET A 1 -21.44 -25.14 -42.88
N ALA A 2 -21.09 -23.90 -43.17
CA ALA A 2 -19.97 -23.18 -42.57
C ALA A 2 -20.33 -21.68 -42.51
N ASP A 3 -19.83 -21.03 -41.46
CA ASP A 3 -19.82 -19.59 -41.16
C ASP A 3 -21.13 -18.91 -40.71
N VAL A 4 -21.35 -18.94 -39.40
CA VAL A 4 -22.16 -17.96 -38.65
C VAL A 4 -21.27 -17.37 -37.54
N LEU A 5 -20.32 -16.51 -37.91
CA LEU A 5 -19.63 -15.61 -36.97
C LEU A 5 -19.23 -14.32 -37.71
N GLY A 6 -20.07 -13.29 -37.59
CA GLY A 6 -19.76 -11.95 -38.05
C GLY A 6 -18.61 -11.36 -37.22
N ARG A 7 -17.43 -11.23 -37.83
CA ARG A 7 -16.31 -10.47 -37.25
C ARG A 7 -16.63 -8.98 -37.32
N ALA A 8 -16.97 -8.38 -36.18
CA ALA A 8 -16.96 -6.93 -36.04
C ALA A 8 -15.50 -6.44 -36.10
N SER A 9 -15.19 -5.59 -37.07
CA SER A 9 -13.91 -4.90 -37.21
C SER A 9 -13.71 -3.90 -36.06
N LEU A 10 -12.62 -4.04 -35.31
CA LEU A 10 -12.19 -3.07 -34.31
C LEU A 10 -11.81 -1.75 -35.00
N PRO A 11 -12.11 -0.58 -34.41
CA PRO A 11 -11.73 0.70 -35.00
C PRO A 11 -10.21 0.89 -34.95
N ASP A 12 -9.68 1.43 -36.05
CA ASP A 12 -8.29 1.79 -36.30
C ASP A 12 -7.75 2.73 -35.20
N THR A 13 -6.80 2.25 -34.39
CA THR A 13 -6.14 3.03 -33.32
C THR A 13 -4.84 3.66 -33.84
N THR A 14 -4.92 4.39 -34.95
CA THR A 14 -3.83 5.27 -35.36
C THR A 14 -3.79 6.49 -34.43
N PRO A 15 -2.64 6.82 -33.81
CA PRO A 15 -2.55 7.99 -32.94
C PRO A 15 -2.69 9.24 -33.81
N VAL A 16 -3.80 9.96 -33.65
CA VAL A 16 -4.02 11.27 -34.25
C VAL A 16 -2.97 12.21 -33.67
N LEU A 17 -1.96 12.52 -34.47
CA LEU A 17 -1.01 13.59 -34.23
C LEU A 17 -1.83 14.90 -34.24
N LEU A 18 -2.19 15.41 -33.06
CA LEU A 18 -2.76 16.75 -32.93
C LEU A 18 -1.68 17.77 -33.28
N THR A 19 -1.59 18.10 -34.56
CA THR A 19 -0.92 19.31 -35.04
C THR A 19 -1.76 20.53 -34.66
N ASN A 20 -1.05 21.56 -34.24
CA ASN A 20 -1.56 22.80 -33.65
C ASN A 20 -2.79 23.41 -34.34
N GLY A 21 -3.82 23.71 -33.55
CA GLY A 21 -4.96 24.54 -33.92
C GLY A 21 -5.65 25.10 -32.67
N LEU A 22 -5.55 26.41 -32.51
CA LEU A 22 -5.91 27.21 -31.34
C LEU A 22 -7.38 27.07 -30.90
N VAL A 23 -7.61 26.80 -29.61
CA VAL A 23 -8.78 27.30 -28.87
C VAL A 23 -8.29 27.90 -27.56
N ASN A 24 -8.41 29.21 -27.46
CA ASN A 24 -8.16 30.02 -26.27
C ASN A 24 -9.03 29.54 -25.10
N GLY A 25 -8.41 28.89 -24.13
CA GLY A 25 -8.90 28.77 -22.76
C GLY A 25 -7.71 29.06 -21.85
N HIS A 26 -7.85 30.02 -20.93
CA HIS A 26 -6.80 30.45 -20.01
C HIS A 26 -6.13 29.26 -19.31
N ARG A 27 -4.98 28.78 -19.81
CA ARG A 27 -3.95 28.19 -18.95
C ARG A 27 -3.34 29.38 -18.24
N GLY A 28 -3.89 29.76 -17.09
CA GLY A 28 -3.18 30.66 -16.19
C GLY A 28 -1.78 30.09 -16.00
N GLU A 29 -0.76 30.92 -16.19
CA GLU A 29 0.62 30.57 -15.86
C GLU A 29 0.60 30.00 -14.43
N MET A 30 1.01 28.73 -14.27
CA MET A 30 1.13 28.17 -12.94
C MET A 30 2.27 28.92 -12.26
N GLU A 31 1.94 29.74 -11.27
CA GLU A 31 2.95 30.37 -10.41
C GLU A 31 3.88 29.29 -9.88
N THR A 32 5.19 29.51 -9.97
CA THR A 32 6.22 28.60 -9.48
C THR A 32 7.05 29.27 -8.40
N ARG A 33 7.67 28.44 -7.56
CA ARG A 33 8.68 28.82 -6.57
C ARG A 33 10.00 28.15 -6.92
N THR A 34 11.09 28.89 -6.77
CA THR A 34 12.43 28.32 -6.88
C THR A 34 12.75 27.53 -5.62
N GLU A 35 13.18 26.29 -5.80
CA GLU A 35 13.71 25.42 -4.75
C GLU A 35 15.09 24.92 -5.15
N SER A 36 15.96 24.73 -4.18
CA SER A 36 17.35 24.32 -4.41
C SER A 36 17.69 23.06 -3.62
N ASP A 37 18.40 22.12 -4.23
CA ASP A 37 19.02 20.98 -3.57
C ASP A 37 20.49 20.82 -4.02
N ALA A 38 21.17 19.74 -3.60
CA ALA A 38 22.56 19.50 -3.96
C ALA A 38 22.80 19.32 -5.48
N MET A 39 21.75 19.09 -6.27
CA MET A 39 21.81 18.95 -7.72
C MET A 39 21.40 20.24 -8.45
N GLY A 40 21.16 21.34 -7.73
CA GLY A 40 20.85 22.66 -8.29
C GLY A 40 19.41 23.11 -8.07
N GLU A 41 19.02 24.16 -8.80
CA GLU A 41 17.71 24.81 -8.66
C GLU A 41 16.64 24.18 -9.56
N MET A 42 15.39 24.23 -9.12
CA MET A 42 14.22 23.79 -9.88
C MET A 42 13.01 24.68 -9.63
N GLN A 43 12.13 24.74 -10.62
CA GLN A 43 10.84 25.42 -10.53
C GLN A 43 9.75 24.45 -10.10
N ILE A 44 9.22 24.66 -8.90
CA ILE A 44 8.14 23.85 -8.33
C ILE A 44 6.85 24.65 -8.42
N PRO A 45 5.71 24.08 -8.86
CA PRO A 45 4.45 24.81 -8.81
C PRO A 45 4.22 25.30 -7.38
N MET A 46 3.84 26.58 -7.22
CA MET A 46 3.67 27.23 -5.91
C MET A 46 2.80 26.41 -5.00
N ASP A 47 1.88 25.68 -5.61
CA ASP A 47 0.93 24.80 -5.02
C ASP A 47 1.59 23.50 -4.39
N LYS A 48 2.78 22.99 -4.69
CA LYS A 48 3.23 21.65 -4.20
C LYS A 48 3.95 21.56 -2.84
N LEU A 49 3.44 20.72 -1.89
CA LEU A 49 4.01 20.56 -0.52
C LEU A 49 5.46 20.10 -0.51
N TRP A 50 5.80 19.35 -1.54
CA TRP A 50 7.10 18.77 -1.68
C TRP A 50 8.10 19.73 -2.36
N GLY A 51 9.39 19.43 -2.14
CA GLY A 51 10.52 20.23 -2.61
C GLY A 51 11.23 19.62 -3.82
N ALA A 52 12.46 20.08 -4.09
CA ALA A 52 13.21 19.74 -5.30
C ALA A 52 13.42 18.22 -5.46
N GLN A 53 13.76 17.52 -4.39
CA GLN A 53 13.99 16.06 -4.44
C GLN A 53 12.75 15.27 -4.89
N THR A 54 11.56 15.65 -4.41
CA THR A 54 10.31 15.03 -4.86
C THR A 54 9.97 15.43 -6.29
N LEU A 55 10.23 16.69 -6.71
CA LEU A 55 10.03 17.07 -8.11
C LEU A 55 10.92 16.24 -9.04
N ARG A 56 12.21 16.06 -8.71
CA ARG A 56 13.11 15.20 -9.48
C ARG A 56 12.58 13.77 -9.58
N HIS A 57 12.03 13.26 -8.48
CA HIS A 57 11.36 11.96 -8.49
C HIS A 57 10.07 11.96 -9.33
N LEU A 58 9.25 13.01 -9.30
CA LEU A 58 8.00 13.11 -10.06
C LEU A 58 8.22 13.42 -11.55
N GLU A 59 9.29 14.11 -11.91
CA GLU A 59 9.72 14.24 -13.31
C GLU A 59 10.16 12.88 -13.86
N SER A 60 10.73 12.03 -13.00
CA SER A 60 10.92 10.60 -13.32
C SER A 60 9.61 9.79 -13.30
N SER A 61 8.61 10.24 -12.52
CA SER A 61 7.35 9.52 -12.21
C SER A 61 6.13 10.47 -12.17
N LYS A 62 5.56 10.79 -13.34
CA LYS A 62 4.55 11.87 -13.56
C LYS A 62 3.37 11.89 -12.56
N ARG A 63 3.22 12.93 -11.70
CA ARG A 63 1.94 13.51 -11.15
C ARG A 63 2.15 14.64 -10.11
N ASN A 64 1.24 15.63 -10.03
CA ASN A 64 1.44 16.93 -9.32
C ASN A 64 0.16 17.45 -8.55
N VAL A 65 0.18 17.79 -7.22
CA VAL A 65 -0.97 18.38 -6.39
C VAL A 65 -0.64 19.52 -5.33
N ARG A 66 -1.55 20.50 -5.12
CA ARG A 66 -1.52 21.97 -4.68
C ARG A 66 -1.39 22.45 -3.17
N LEU A 67 -1.25 23.81 -2.91
CA LEU A 67 -1.06 24.68 -1.67
C LEU A 67 0.29 25.49 -1.33
N HIS A 68 0.47 26.29 -0.25
CA HIS A 68 1.09 27.69 -0.11
C HIS A 68 2.65 27.98 -0.05
N THR A 69 3.07 29.21 0.37
CA THR A 69 4.44 29.82 0.34
C THR A 69 5.53 28.95 0.95
N ARG A 70 6.38 28.39 0.10
CA ARG A 70 7.35 27.35 0.47
C ARG A 70 8.71 27.58 -0.15
N GLY A 71 9.71 26.91 0.40
CA GLY A 71 11.05 26.77 -0.18
C GLY A 71 12.11 27.65 0.44
N SER A 72 11.73 28.51 1.39
CA SER A 72 12.67 29.23 2.25
C SER A 72 13.52 28.29 3.13
N LYS A 73 13.00 27.08 3.41
CA LYS A 73 13.54 26.11 4.40
C LYS A 73 13.84 26.74 5.78
N THR A 74 13.19 27.86 6.06
CA THR A 74 13.34 28.68 7.26
C THR A 74 11.95 29.06 7.74
N PRO A 75 11.63 28.88 9.03
CA PRO A 75 12.51 28.41 10.11
C PRO A 75 12.71 26.88 10.14
N VAL A 76 11.96 26.11 9.36
CA VAL A 76 11.99 24.63 9.38
C VAL A 76 12.70 24.08 8.14
N HIS A 77 13.88 23.49 8.33
CA HIS A 77 14.65 22.84 7.27
C HIS A 77 14.30 21.34 7.20
N PRO A 78 14.04 20.77 6.01
CA PRO A 78 13.59 19.39 5.88
C PRO A 78 14.60 18.35 6.40
N ASN A 79 15.91 18.60 6.24
CA ASN A 79 16.92 17.66 6.73
C ASN A 79 17.25 17.93 8.21
N ASP A 80 17.68 19.16 8.50
CA ASP A 80 18.20 19.57 9.80
C ASP A 80 17.14 19.61 10.92
N HIS A 81 15.85 19.75 10.58
CA HIS A 81 14.76 19.80 11.58
C HIS A 81 13.78 18.64 11.44
N VAL A 82 13.29 18.31 10.23
CA VAL A 82 12.28 17.24 10.07
C VAL A 82 12.91 15.85 10.10
N ASN A 83 14.05 15.67 9.42
CA ASN A 83 14.80 14.41 9.39
C ASN A 83 15.98 14.39 10.38
N LEU A 84 15.96 15.25 11.41
CA LEU A 84 17.01 15.29 12.42
C LEU A 84 17.11 13.94 13.13
N SER A 85 18.33 13.40 13.25
CA SER A 85 18.61 12.07 13.82
C SER A 85 17.93 10.89 13.12
N GLY A 86 17.35 11.12 11.94
CA GLY A 86 16.75 10.08 11.11
C GLY A 86 17.54 9.82 9.83
N SER A 87 17.26 8.69 9.22
CA SER A 87 17.68 8.31 7.87
C SER A 87 16.48 7.78 7.11
N SER A 88 16.54 7.77 5.78
CA SER A 88 15.55 7.04 5.00
C SER A 88 15.58 5.54 5.34
N ASN A 89 16.74 5.00 5.70
CA ASN A 89 16.94 3.56 5.88
C ASN A 89 16.27 3.02 7.15
N ASP A 90 16.22 3.81 8.22
CA ASP A 90 15.50 3.46 9.44
C ASP A 90 14.07 4.01 9.46
N GLY A 91 13.88 5.26 9.00
CA GLY A 91 12.57 5.91 8.95
C GLY A 91 11.57 5.24 8.01
N PHE A 92 11.98 4.88 6.79
CA PHE A 92 11.09 4.23 5.81
C PHE A 92 10.69 2.83 6.26
N THR A 93 11.65 2.04 6.74
CA THR A 93 11.41 0.68 7.23
C THR A 93 10.48 0.70 8.44
N THR A 94 10.67 1.65 9.35
CA THR A 94 9.77 1.87 10.49
C THR A 94 8.36 2.25 10.03
N ALA A 95 8.23 3.17 9.08
CA ALA A 95 6.93 3.55 8.52
C ALA A 95 6.21 2.36 7.85
N MET A 96 6.95 1.51 7.12
CA MET A 96 6.41 0.28 6.54
C MET A 96 5.90 -0.69 7.60
N GLN A 97 6.66 -0.90 8.67
CA GLN A 97 6.27 -1.79 9.77
C GLN A 97 5.03 -1.27 10.50
N ILE A 98 4.98 0.04 10.80
CA ILE A 98 3.82 0.68 11.41
C ILE A 98 2.58 0.52 10.51
N ALA A 99 2.70 0.82 9.21
CA ALA A 99 1.59 0.66 8.27
C ALA A 99 1.10 -0.79 8.19
N ALA A 100 2.02 -1.77 8.16
CA ALA A 100 1.67 -3.18 8.15
C ALA A 100 0.95 -3.60 9.45
N VAL A 101 1.44 -3.17 10.62
CA VAL A 101 0.78 -3.47 11.91
C VAL A 101 -0.62 -2.89 11.95
N LEU A 102 -0.80 -1.63 11.55
CA LEU A 102 -2.11 -0.98 11.51
C LEU A 102 -3.07 -1.70 10.57
N ASP A 103 -2.66 -2.03 9.34
CA ASP A 103 -3.51 -2.77 8.40
C ASP A 103 -3.89 -4.15 8.94
N PHE A 104 -2.97 -4.82 9.63
CA PHE A 104 -3.23 -6.14 10.20
C PHE A 104 -4.22 -6.07 11.37
N GLU A 105 -4.04 -5.11 12.28
CA GLU A 105 -4.88 -4.94 13.47
C GLU A 105 -6.25 -4.34 13.16
N ASP A 106 -6.31 -3.35 12.26
CA ASP A 106 -7.55 -2.61 11.99
C ASP A 106 -8.41 -3.26 10.90
N LEU A 107 -7.80 -4.03 9.99
CA LEU A 107 -8.52 -4.60 8.83
C LEU A 107 -8.47 -6.13 8.81
N LEU A 108 -7.29 -6.72 8.80
CA LEU A 108 -7.13 -8.15 8.53
C LEU A 108 -7.66 -9.03 9.68
N LEU A 109 -7.21 -8.78 10.92
CA LEU A 109 -7.61 -9.56 12.08
C LEU A 109 -9.14 -9.49 12.31
N PRO A 110 -9.80 -8.32 12.31
CA PRO A 110 -11.24 -8.24 12.43
C PRO A 110 -11.99 -8.98 11.30
N ALA A 111 -11.49 -8.90 10.06
CA ALA A 111 -12.08 -9.60 8.94
C ALA A 111 -11.98 -11.13 9.08
N LEU A 112 -10.83 -11.65 9.51
CA LEU A 112 -10.63 -13.08 9.76
C LEU A 112 -11.46 -13.59 10.93
N GLU A 113 -11.55 -12.84 12.03
CA GLU A 113 -12.40 -13.18 13.18
C GLU A 113 -13.88 -13.21 12.81
N SER A 114 -14.32 -12.21 12.04
CA SER A 114 -15.70 -12.14 11.52
C SER A 114 -16.01 -13.35 10.63
N LEU A 115 -15.13 -13.66 9.66
CA LEU A 115 -15.29 -14.81 8.77
C LEU A 115 -15.33 -16.12 9.57
N THR A 116 -14.38 -16.31 10.49
CA THR A 116 -14.30 -17.51 11.35
C THR A 116 -15.59 -17.68 12.15
N THR A 117 -16.11 -16.59 12.72
CA THR A 117 -17.36 -16.60 13.48
C THR A 117 -18.55 -17.02 12.63
N GLN A 118 -18.67 -16.50 11.39
CA GLN A 118 -19.78 -16.90 10.50
C GLN A 118 -19.63 -18.35 10.02
N MET A 119 -18.41 -18.79 9.72
CA MET A 119 -18.13 -20.18 9.35
C MET A 119 -18.47 -21.15 10.49
N ARG A 120 -18.17 -20.78 11.74
CA ARG A 120 -18.53 -21.57 12.93
C ARG A 120 -20.04 -21.67 13.13
N LYS A 121 -20.80 -20.60 12.87
CA LYS A 121 -22.27 -20.67 12.89
C LYS A 121 -22.81 -21.68 11.88
N LYS A 122 -22.28 -21.65 10.65
CA LYS A 122 -22.67 -22.60 9.60
C LYS A 122 -22.23 -24.03 9.90
N MET A 123 -21.06 -24.22 10.49
CA MET A 123 -20.61 -25.52 10.98
C MET A 123 -21.65 -26.18 11.90
N VAL A 124 -22.17 -25.43 12.89
CA VAL A 124 -23.19 -25.93 13.83
C VAL A 124 -24.54 -26.14 13.13
N GLU A 125 -24.98 -25.18 12.32
CA GLU A 125 -26.25 -25.26 11.56
C GLU A 125 -26.29 -26.49 10.63
N PHE A 126 -25.14 -26.86 10.06
CA PHE A 126 -25.04 -27.92 9.05
C PHE A 126 -24.68 -29.30 9.62
N ASP A 127 -24.53 -29.44 10.93
CA ASP A 127 -24.07 -30.69 11.54
C ASP A 127 -25.06 -31.85 11.36
N ALA A 128 -26.36 -31.56 11.25
CA ALA A 128 -27.37 -32.59 10.99
C ALA A 128 -27.43 -33.06 9.53
N ILE A 129 -26.74 -32.38 8.59
CA ILE A 129 -26.81 -32.69 7.15
C ILE A 129 -25.75 -33.73 6.82
N VAL A 130 -26.17 -34.98 6.61
CA VAL A 130 -25.27 -36.06 6.16
C VAL A 130 -25.05 -35.98 4.65
N LYS A 131 -23.79 -36.06 4.21
CA LYS A 131 -23.39 -36.08 2.81
C LYS A 131 -22.33 -37.14 2.53
N ILE A 132 -22.10 -37.43 1.24
CA ILE A 132 -20.99 -38.26 0.77
C ILE A 132 -19.71 -37.42 0.73
N GLY A 133 -18.65 -37.91 1.39
CA GLY A 133 -17.32 -37.33 1.29
C GLY A 133 -16.69 -37.62 -0.07
N ARG A 134 -15.71 -36.80 -0.48
CA ARG A 134 -14.94 -37.04 -1.70
C ARG A 134 -13.45 -37.00 -1.46
N THR A 135 -12.75 -38.05 -1.88
CA THR A 135 -11.28 -38.13 -1.91
C THR A 135 -10.85 -38.39 -3.33
N HIS A 136 -9.85 -37.65 -3.83
CA HIS A 136 -9.50 -37.66 -5.26
C HIS A 136 -10.70 -37.42 -6.20
N LEU A 137 -11.67 -36.60 -5.73
CA LEU A 137 -12.95 -36.32 -6.40
C LEU A 137 -13.88 -37.55 -6.59
N GLN A 138 -13.54 -38.69 -6.00
CA GLN A 138 -14.37 -39.90 -6.01
C GLN A 138 -15.16 -40.03 -4.71
N ASP A 139 -16.31 -40.68 -4.77
CA ASP A 139 -17.17 -40.92 -3.61
C ASP A 139 -16.44 -41.74 -2.53
N ALA A 140 -16.63 -41.35 -1.28
CA ALA A 140 -15.99 -41.95 -0.10
C ALA A 140 -17.03 -42.19 1.01
N ALA A 141 -16.57 -42.39 2.25
CA ALA A 141 -17.44 -42.58 3.40
C ALA A 141 -18.28 -41.31 3.70
N PRO A 142 -19.50 -41.46 4.27
CA PRO A 142 -20.31 -40.33 4.70
C PRO A 142 -19.71 -39.52 5.85
N LEU A 143 -20.04 -38.23 5.89
CA LEU A 143 -19.75 -37.29 6.98
C LEU A 143 -20.85 -36.22 7.05
N SER A 144 -20.94 -35.47 8.15
CA SER A 144 -21.81 -34.29 8.18
C SER A 144 -21.19 -33.12 7.41
N LEU A 145 -22.02 -32.25 6.85
CA LEU A 145 -21.56 -30.99 6.28
C LEU A 145 -20.95 -30.09 7.37
N GLY A 146 -21.41 -30.20 8.62
CA GLY A 146 -20.76 -29.59 9.78
C GLY A 146 -19.32 -30.07 9.97
N GLN A 147 -19.05 -31.38 9.87
CA GLN A 147 -17.70 -31.93 9.94
C GLN A 147 -16.78 -31.38 8.84
N GLU A 148 -17.28 -31.22 7.60
CA GLU A 148 -16.51 -30.58 6.52
C GLU A 148 -16.20 -29.12 6.85
N PHE A 149 -17.18 -28.37 7.33
CA PHE A 149 -16.98 -26.97 7.74
C PHE A 149 -16.03 -26.82 8.93
N SER A 150 -15.97 -27.79 9.82
CA SER A 150 -15.03 -27.80 10.94
C SER A 150 -13.57 -27.74 10.48
N GLY A 151 -13.26 -28.36 9.33
CA GLY A 151 -11.95 -28.27 8.71
C GLY A 151 -11.61 -26.85 8.26
N PHE A 152 -12.58 -26.13 7.66
CA PHE A 152 -12.39 -24.73 7.26
C PHE A 152 -12.21 -23.81 8.49
N VAL A 153 -13.04 -24.00 9.52
CA VAL A 153 -12.95 -23.23 10.77
C VAL A 153 -11.58 -23.43 11.43
N ALA A 154 -11.11 -24.68 11.55
CA ALA A 154 -9.79 -24.97 12.12
C ALA A 154 -8.65 -24.34 11.32
N GLN A 155 -8.72 -24.33 9.98
CA GLN A 155 -7.71 -23.66 9.15
C GLN A 155 -7.69 -22.14 9.34
N LEU A 156 -8.87 -21.52 9.50
CA LEU A 156 -8.97 -20.09 9.77
C LEU A 156 -8.42 -19.73 11.16
N GLU A 157 -8.74 -20.52 12.19
CA GLU A 157 -8.21 -20.33 13.55
C GLU A 157 -6.68 -20.44 13.59
N LEU A 158 -6.12 -21.50 12.99
CA LEU A 158 -4.67 -21.64 12.85
C LEU A 158 -4.05 -20.52 12.00
N GLY A 159 -4.79 -20.00 11.02
CA GLY A 159 -4.39 -18.83 10.24
C GLY A 159 -4.29 -17.57 11.10
N LEU A 160 -5.29 -17.34 11.95
CA LEU A 160 -5.34 -16.21 12.88
C LEU A 160 -4.14 -16.23 13.84
N GLU A 161 -3.83 -17.39 14.43
CA GLU A 161 -2.68 -17.56 15.32
C GLU A 161 -1.36 -17.22 14.63
N ARG A 162 -1.17 -17.64 13.37
CA ARG A 162 0.04 -17.32 12.60
C ARG A 162 0.19 -15.83 12.33
N VAL A 163 -0.92 -15.15 12.02
CA VAL A 163 -0.92 -13.70 11.80
C VAL A 163 -0.57 -12.97 13.10
N GLN A 164 -1.16 -13.38 14.23
CA GLN A 164 -0.87 -12.80 15.54
C GLN A 164 0.60 -13.00 15.94
N HIS A 165 1.17 -14.18 15.72
CA HIS A 165 2.59 -14.42 15.99
C HIS A 165 3.51 -13.58 15.09
N ALA A 166 3.15 -13.38 13.81
CA ALA A 166 3.93 -12.52 12.92
C ALA A 166 3.94 -11.05 13.39
N LEU A 167 2.86 -10.57 14.00
CA LEU A 167 2.78 -9.20 14.54
C LEU A 167 3.80 -8.94 15.65
N GLU A 168 4.18 -9.94 16.44
CA GLU A 168 5.21 -9.78 17.48
C GLU A 168 6.53 -9.31 16.86
N GLY A 169 6.94 -9.91 15.75
CA GLY A 169 8.15 -9.54 15.01
C GLY A 169 8.05 -8.18 14.31
N LEU A 170 6.85 -7.82 13.82
CA LEU A 170 6.63 -6.56 13.10
C LEU A 170 6.70 -5.32 13.99
N ARG A 171 6.52 -5.47 15.31
CA ARG A 171 6.57 -4.37 16.28
C ARG A 171 7.99 -3.91 16.61
N PHE A 172 9.02 -4.66 16.20
CA PHE A 172 10.42 -4.22 16.34
C PHE A 172 10.78 -3.22 15.25
N LEU A 173 10.89 -1.94 15.63
CA LEU A 173 11.14 -0.85 14.71
C LEU A 173 12.64 -0.66 14.46
N ALA A 174 13.00 -0.28 13.23
CA ALA A 174 14.37 0.02 12.84
C ALA A 174 14.86 1.41 13.30
N MET A 175 13.95 2.28 13.78
CA MET A 175 14.20 3.68 14.12
C MET A 175 15.37 3.85 15.08
N GLY A 176 16.26 4.80 14.77
CA GLY A 176 17.48 5.04 15.55
C GLY A 176 18.70 4.25 15.03
N GLY A 177 18.52 3.32 14.08
CA GLY A 177 19.63 2.67 13.37
C GLY A 177 20.36 3.60 12.38
N THR A 178 19.75 4.70 11.97
CA THR A 178 20.25 5.69 11.01
C THR A 178 20.73 5.10 9.69
N ALA A 179 21.92 5.46 9.21
CA ALA A 179 22.36 5.15 7.85
C ALA A 179 22.64 3.65 7.64
N VAL A 180 23.28 3.00 8.62
CA VAL A 180 23.82 1.62 8.49
C VAL A 180 23.63 0.76 9.75
N GLY A 181 22.81 1.20 10.71
CA GLY A 181 22.52 0.47 11.96
C GLY A 181 23.41 0.85 13.15
N THR A 182 24.33 1.81 13.01
CA THR A 182 25.25 2.20 14.09
C THR A 182 24.69 3.26 15.03
N GLY A 183 23.58 3.92 14.67
CA GLY A 183 23.04 5.05 15.42
C GLY A 183 23.88 6.33 15.32
N VAL A 184 24.77 6.45 14.33
CA VAL A 184 25.54 7.68 14.10
C VAL A 184 24.61 8.86 13.78
N ASN A 185 24.92 10.05 14.32
CA ASN A 185 24.10 11.27 14.26
C ASN A 185 22.76 11.22 15.03
N THR A 186 22.63 10.29 15.97
CA THR A 186 21.51 10.19 16.90
C THR A 186 21.98 10.44 18.34
N PHE A 187 21.05 10.77 19.24
CA PHE A 187 21.33 10.95 20.67
C PHE A 187 20.96 9.70 21.49
N ALA A 188 21.62 9.50 22.62
CA ALA A 188 21.36 8.36 23.50
C ALA A 188 19.91 8.39 24.01
N GLY A 189 19.22 7.25 23.96
CA GLY A 189 17.81 7.12 24.35
C GLY A 189 16.80 7.47 23.25
N PHE A 190 17.24 7.75 22.02
CA PHE A 190 16.31 7.98 20.90
C PHE A 190 15.62 6.69 20.41
N SER A 191 16.31 5.55 20.49
CA SER A 191 15.82 4.24 20.05
C SER A 191 15.16 3.41 21.15
N ASP A 192 15.17 3.92 22.39
CA ASP A 192 14.67 3.23 23.60
C ASP A 192 13.18 3.51 23.79
#